data_AF-G9K4G8-F1
#
_entry.id   AF-G9K4G8-F1
#
_cell.length_a   1.000
_cell.length_b   1.000
_cell.length_c   1.000
_cell.angle_alpha   90.00
_cell.angle_beta   90.00
_cell.angle_gamma   90.00
#
_symmetry.space_group_name_H-M   'P 1'
#
loop_
_entity.id
_entity.type
_entity.pdbx_description
1 polymer ?
#
loop_
_entity_poly.entity_id
_entity_poly.type
_entity_poly.pdbx_seq_one_letter_code
_entity_poly.pdbx_strand_id
1 'polypeptide(L)' 'WEECTRSCGRGNRTRTRTCNNPSAQYGGRPCEGNAVEIIMCNIRPCPVHGAWSTWQPWSACSESCGKGTQIRTRLCNNP' A
#
# COMPACT_ATOMS: atom_id res chain seq x y z
N TRP A 1 7.21 -6.36 18.75
CA TRP A 1 6.74 -6.53 17.37
C TRP A 1 7.61 -5.65 16.52
N GLU A 2 8.19 -6.20 15.46
CA GLU A 2 8.85 -5.45 14.40
C GLU A 2 7.84 -4.54 13.69
N GLU A 3 8.35 -3.66 12.84
CA GLU A 3 7.53 -2.84 11.95
C GLU A 3 6.67 -3.72 11.03
N CYS A 4 5.53 -3.17 10.61
CA CYS A 4 4.70 -3.87 9.64
C CYS A 4 5.45 -3.99 8.31
N THR A 5 5.34 -5.13 7.62
CA THR A 5 6.01 -5.40 6.33
C THR A 5 5.60 -4.45 5.21
N ARG A 6 4.54 -3.66 5.41
CA ARG A 6 4.09 -2.62 4.49
C ARG A 6 4.00 -1.29 5.21
N SER A 7 3.98 -0.20 4.45
CA SER A 7 3.74 1.16 4.95
C SER A 7 2.29 1.62 4.75
N CYS A 8 1.48 0.82 4.06
CA CYS A 8 0.06 1.01 3.81
C CYS A 8 -0.63 -0.33 3.54
N GLY A 9 -1.96 -0.31 3.57
CA GLY A 9 -2.84 -1.44 3.41
C GLY A 9 -2.66 -2.46 4.52
N ARG A 10 -2.58 -3.71 4.08
CA ARG A 10 -2.54 -4.90 4.90
C ARG A 10 -1.14 -5.50 4.82
N GLY A 11 -0.50 -5.65 5.97
CA GLY A 11 0.81 -6.30 6.11
C GLY A 11 0.82 -7.25 7.30
N ASN A 12 2.01 -7.73 7.62
CA ASN A 12 2.26 -8.59 8.78
C ASN A 12 3.35 -7.96 9.64
N ARG A 13 3.33 -8.21 10.94
CA ARG A 13 4.42 -7.88 11.84
C ARG A 13 4.80 -9.12 12.63
N THR A 14 6.09 -9.24 12.92
CA THR A 14 6.66 -10.41 13.59
C THR A 14 7.16 -10.01 14.97
N ARG A 15 7.03 -10.89 15.97
CA ARG A 15 7.79 -10.77 17.21
C ARG A 15 8.45 -12.10 17.51
N THR A 16 9.64 -12.01 18.08
CA THR A 16 10.43 -13.17 18.48
C THR A 16 10.72 -13.08 19.96
N ARG A 17 10.67 -14.22 20.63
CA ARG A 17 11.09 -14.39 22.03
C ARG A 17 12.20 -15.43 22.10
N THR A 18 13.13 -15.23 23.02
CA THR A 18 14.23 -16.16 23.29
C THR A 18 14.13 -16.69 24.71
N CYS A 19 14.51 -17.96 24.90
CA CYS A 19 14.53 -18.62 26.19
C CYS A 19 15.87 -18.35 26.90
N ASN A 20 16.07 -17.13 27.38
CA ASN A 20 17.37 -16.67 27.90
C ASN A 20 17.30 -16.06 29.32
N ASN A 21 16.16 -16.16 30.01
CA ASN A 21 15.99 -15.57 31.34
C ASN A 21 15.29 -16.50 32.36
N PRO A 22 15.95 -17.55 32.87
CA PRO A 22 17.27 -18.05 32.48
C PRO A 22 17.19 -19.00 31.28
N SER A 23 18.33 -19.29 30.64
CA SER A 23 18.41 -20.40 29.69
C SER A 23 18.33 -21.75 30.43
N ALA A 24 17.91 -22.79 29.71
CA ALA A 24 17.93 -24.14 30.25
C ALA A 24 19.38 -24.57 30.57
N GLN A 25 19.63 -25.01 31.80
CA GLN A 25 20.94 -25.44 32.29
C GLN A 25 20.86 -26.84 32.90
N TYR A 26 21.99 -27.55 32.95
CA TYR A 26 22.13 -28.84 33.63
C TYR A 26 21.08 -29.91 33.22
N GLY A 27 20.72 -29.97 31.92
CA GLY A 27 19.69 -30.88 31.43
C GLY A 27 18.25 -30.40 31.66
N GLY A 28 18.06 -29.14 32.06
CA GLY A 28 16.76 -28.49 32.14
C GLY A 28 16.01 -28.48 30.82
N ARG A 29 14.68 -28.43 30.88
CA ARG A 29 13.82 -28.46 29.70
C ARG A 29 13.85 -27.13 28.93
N PRO A 30 13.77 -27.15 27.59
CA PRO A 30 13.63 -25.93 26.81
C PRO A 30 12.27 -25.26 27.07
N CYS A 31 12.17 -23.97 26.77
CA CYS A 31 10.89 -23.25 26.82
C CYS A 31 9.89 -23.88 25.85
N GLU A 32 8.66 -24.07 26.30
CA GLU A 32 7.58 -24.62 25.48
C GLU A 32 6.88 -23.54 24.63
N GLY A 33 6.38 -23.98 23.47
CA GLY A 33 5.63 -23.15 22.51
C GLY A 33 6.50 -22.43 21.48
N ASN A 34 5.85 -21.69 20.59
CA ASN A 34 6.51 -21.05 19.45
C ASN A 34 7.41 -19.87 19.89
N ALA A 35 8.61 -19.80 19.34
CA ALA A 35 9.54 -18.68 19.56
C ALA A 35 9.19 -17.45 18.70
N VAL A 36 8.46 -17.66 17.59
CA VAL A 36 8.08 -16.64 16.62
C VAL A 36 6.57 -16.57 16.55
N GLU A 37 6.05 -15.34 16.51
CA GLU A 37 4.64 -15.08 16.27
C GLU A 37 4.52 -14.04 15.15
N ILE A 38 3.57 -14.26 14.25
CA ILE A 38 3.27 -13.36 13.12
C ILE A 38 1.80 -13.00 13.22
N ILE A 39 1.50 -11.71 13.20
CA ILE A 39 0.12 -11.21 13.16
C ILE A 39 -0.06 -10.21 12.04
N MET A 40 -1.29 -10.10 11.56
CA MET A 40 -1.66 -9.08 10.60
C MET A 40 -1.68 -7.69 11.24
N CYS A 41 -1.25 -6.72 10.45
CA CYS A 41 -1.38 -5.30 10.74
C CYS A 41 -2.12 -4.61 9.58
N ASN A 42 -3.13 -3.82 9.93
CA ASN A 42 -3.79 -2.89 9.02
C ASN A 42 -3.33 -1.49 9.39
N ILE A 43 -2.80 -0.74 8.43
CA ILE A 43 -2.14 0.54 8.70
C ILE A 43 -3.05 1.69 8.28
N ARG A 44 -2.97 2.08 7.01
CA ARG A 44 -3.75 3.12 6.35
C ARG A 44 -4.00 2.67 4.91
N PRO A 45 -5.07 3.09 4.23
CA PRO A 45 -5.23 2.80 2.81
C PRO A 45 -3.98 3.15 2.00
N CYS A 46 -3.67 2.34 1.00
CA CYS A 46 -2.56 2.66 0.11
C CYS A 46 -2.93 3.81 -0.83
N PRO A 47 -1.97 4.68 -1.19
CA PRO A 47 -2.16 5.63 -2.27
C PRO A 47 -2.58 4.87 -3.54
N VAL A 48 -3.61 5.38 -4.21
CA VAL A 48 -4.05 4.89 -5.51
C VAL A 48 -3.63 5.92 -6.55
N HIS A 49 -2.99 5.46 -7.62
CA HIS A 49 -2.56 6.34 -8.70
C HIS A 49 -3.76 6.75 -9.54
N GLY A 50 -3.93 8.05 -9.78
CA GLY A 50 -4.94 8.53 -10.71
C GLY A 50 -4.60 8.12 -12.15
N ALA A 51 -5.64 7.83 -12.91
CA ALA A 51 -5.64 7.63 -14.34
C ALA A 51 -6.51 8.71 -15.01
N TRP A 52 -6.21 8.93 -16.28
CA TRP A 52 -6.94 9.86 -17.10
C TRP A 52 -8.35 9.33 -17.42
N SER A 53 -9.32 10.23 -17.38
CA SER A 53 -10.65 10.01 -17.95
C SER A 53 -10.57 9.81 -19.47
N THR A 54 -11.68 9.34 -20.05
CA THR A 54 -11.89 9.53 -21.48
C THR A 54 -11.85 11.01 -21.82
N TRP A 55 -11.41 11.33 -23.04
CA TRP A 55 -11.48 12.70 -23.54
C TRP A 55 -12.92 13.20 -23.52
N GLN A 56 -13.12 14.43 -23.05
CA GLN A 56 -14.36 15.14 -23.29
C GLN A 56 -14.49 15.45 -24.80
N PRO A 57 -15.71 15.75 -25.28
CA PRO A 57 -15.91 16.19 -26.66
C PRO A 57 -15.03 17.39 -27.01
N TRP A 58 -14.68 17.51 -28.28
CA TRP A 58 -13.98 18.69 -28.80
C TRP A 58 -14.84 19.95 -28.59
N SER A 59 -14.19 21.06 -28.30
CA SER A 59 -14.81 22.38 -28.33
C SER A 59 -15.28 22.72 -29.74
N ALA A 60 -16.13 23.75 -29.85
CA ALA A 60 -16.36 24.38 -31.14
C ALA A 60 -15.04 24.86 -31.76
N CYS A 61 -14.99 24.90 -33.09
CA CYS A 61 -13.89 25.53 -33.81
C CYS A 61 -13.87 27.03 -33.50
N SER A 62 -12.69 27.60 -33.30
CA SER A 62 -12.53 29.04 -33.06
C SER A 62 -13.03 29.90 -34.23
N GLU A 63 -13.02 29.35 -35.44
CA GLU A 63 -13.44 30.04 -36.67
C GLU A 63 -14.57 29.28 -37.36
N SER A 64 -15.48 30.02 -37.99
CA SER A 64 -16.55 29.46 -38.81
C SER A 64 -16.12 29.18 -40.26
N CYS A 65 -15.00 29.78 -40.71
CA CYS A 65 -14.40 29.52 -42.02
C CYS A 65 -12.86 29.68 -41.96
N GLY A 66 -12.13 29.03 -42.88
CA GLY A 66 -10.67 29.05 -42.86
C GLY A 66 -10.06 28.11 -41.83
N LYS A 67 -8.88 28.46 -41.28
CA LYS A 67 -8.14 27.63 -40.32
C LYS A 67 -8.47 28.07 -38.89
N GLY A 68 -8.97 27.16 -38.06
CA GLY A 68 -9.24 27.39 -36.65
C GLY A 68 -8.66 26.31 -35.74
N THR A 69 -8.77 26.50 -34.43
CA THR A 69 -8.30 25.56 -33.40
C THR A 69 -9.48 24.96 -32.64
N GLN A 70 -9.36 23.69 -32.26
CA GLN A 70 -10.25 23.03 -31.30
C GLN A 70 -9.44 22.54 -30.11
N ILE A 71 -10.06 22.56 -28.93
CA ILE A 71 -9.46 22.13 -27.68
C ILE A 71 -10.33 21.03 -27.10
N ARG A 72 -9.70 20.05 -26.44
CA ARG A 72 -10.41 19.08 -25.60
C ARG A 72 -9.63 18.85 -24.33
N THR A 73 -10.35 18.45 -23.29
CA THR A 73 -9.83 18.24 -21.95
C THR A 73 -10.10 16.82 -21.49
N ARG A 74 -9.26 16.33 -20.58
CA ARG A 74 -9.44 15.08 -19.85
C ARG A 74 -9.12 15.32 -18.39
N LEU A 75 -9.80 14.62 -17.49
CA LEU A 75 -9.67 14.80 -16.05
C LEU A 75 -8.81 13.67 -15.47
N CYS A 76 -8.04 13.95 -14.43
CA CYS A 76 -7.37 12.91 -13.65
C CYS A 76 -8.30 12.49 -12.51
N ASN A 77 -9.32 11.70 -12.84
CA ASN A 77 -10.39 11.31 -11.91
C ASN A 77 -10.79 9.84 -12.00
N ASN A 78 -10.01 9.00 -12.70
CA ASN A 78 -10.17 7.54 -12.69
C ASN A 78 -9.09 6.93 -11.80
N PRO A 79 -9.33 6.68 -10.51
CA PRO A 79 -8.35 5.98 -9.67
C PRO A 79 -8.10 4.53 -10.12
#